data_AF-A0A9X9G1J2-F1
#
_entry.id   AF-A0A9X9G1J2-F1
#
_cell.length_a   1.000
_cell.length_b   1.000
_cell.length_c   1.000
_cell.angle_alpha   90.00
_cell.angle_beta   90.00
_cell.angle_gamma   90.00
#
_symmetry.space_group_name_H-M   'P 1'
#
loop_
_entity.id
_entity.type
_entity.pdbx_description
1 polymer ?
#
loop_
_entity_poly.entity_id
_entity_poly.type
_entity_poly.pdbx_seq_one_letter_code
_entity_poly.pdbx_strand_id
1 'polypeptide(L)'
;MEDNSLLYTLSHQDIDFGESEWIHFSGSGYLIRLEAWSFPILRLKRLGLSKACRRLLVALIRRYAIGIIHLDAFGEVLPGFATFDW
;
A
#
# COMPACT_ATOMS: atom_id res chain seq x y z
N MET A 1 -3.23 -12.71 -2.89
CA MET A 1 -3.52 -12.70 -4.35
C MET A 1 -4.24 -11.43 -4.84
N GLU A 2 -5.41 -11.05 -4.32
CA GLU A 2 -6.18 -9.88 -4.84
C GLU A 2 -5.49 -8.51 -4.62
N ASP A 3 -4.94 -8.26 -3.42
CA ASP A 3 -4.24 -7.00 -3.13
C ASP A 3 -2.95 -6.82 -3.96
N ASN A 4 -2.20 -7.91 -4.20
CA ASN A 4 -0.98 -7.87 -5.00
C ASN A 4 -1.28 -7.46 -6.45
N SER A 5 -2.23 -8.15 -7.10
CA SER A 5 -2.65 -7.82 -8.47
C SER A 5 -3.21 -6.41 -8.60
N LEU A 6 -3.93 -5.93 -7.57
CA LEU A 6 -4.41 -4.56 -7.51
C LEU A 6 -3.23 -3.57 -7.46
N LEU A 7 -2.31 -3.72 -6.49
CA LEU A 7 -1.16 -2.82 -6.35
C LEU A 7 -0.25 -2.86 -7.57
N TYR A 8 -0.08 -4.02 -8.20
CA TYR A 8 0.62 -4.16 -9.48
C TYR A 8 -0.02 -3.30 -10.57
N THR A 9 -1.34 -3.41 -10.72
CA THR A 9 -2.08 -2.63 -11.72
C THR A 9 -1.96 -1.14 -11.44
N LEU A 10 -2.19 -0.71 -10.19
CA LEU A 10 -2.15 0.71 -9.80
C LEU A 10 -0.76 1.33 -9.97
N SER A 11 0.30 0.56 -9.73
CA SER A 11 1.69 1.04 -9.88
C SER A 11 2.16 1.14 -11.33
N HIS A 12 1.47 0.51 -12.27
CA HIS A 12 1.81 0.51 -13.70
C HIS A 12 0.78 1.25 -14.56
N GLN A 13 -0.10 2.04 -13.95
CA GLN A 13 -1.02 2.90 -14.69
C GLN A 13 -0.26 4.11 -15.27
N ASP A 14 -0.08 4.12 -16.59
CA ASP A 14 0.36 5.29 -17.38
C ASP A 14 -0.84 6.20 -17.65
N ILE A 15 -1.26 6.93 -16.62
CA ILE A 15 -2.27 7.98 -16.74
C ILE A 15 -1.68 9.22 -16.05
N ASP A 16 -1.65 10.36 -16.75
CA ASP A 16 -1.22 11.63 -16.17
C ASP A 16 -2.07 11.95 -14.92
N PHE A 17 -1.41 12.18 -13.78
CA PHE A 17 -2.03 12.35 -12.44
C PHE A 17 -2.76 11.11 -11.87
N GLY A 18 -2.25 9.91 -12.18
CA GLY A 18 -2.80 8.61 -11.77
C GLY A 18 -2.31 8.08 -10.41
N GLU A 19 -2.77 6.89 -10.03
CA GLU A 19 -2.37 6.24 -8.77
C GLU A 19 -0.88 5.86 -8.72
N SER A 20 -0.23 5.78 -9.87
CA SER A 20 1.21 5.52 -10.04
C SER A 20 2.11 6.65 -9.49
N GLU A 21 1.57 7.84 -9.23
CA GLU A 21 2.33 8.94 -8.59
C GLU A 21 2.63 8.73 -7.11
N TRP A 22 1.95 7.77 -6.47
CA TRP A 22 2.09 7.52 -5.04
C TRP A 22 2.08 6.05 -4.65
N ILE A 23 1.83 5.13 -5.59
CA ILE A 23 2.02 3.69 -5.46
C ILE A 23 3.05 3.26 -6.50
N HIS A 24 4.22 2.82 -6.04
CA HIS A 24 5.34 2.48 -6.92
C HIS A 24 5.73 1.02 -6.74
N PHE A 25 5.91 0.30 -7.83
CA PHE A 25 6.52 -1.02 -7.80
C PHE A 25 8.04 -0.87 -7.64
N SER A 26 8.58 -1.56 -6.63
CA SER A 26 10.02 -1.50 -6.26
C SER A 26 10.84 -2.67 -6.83
N GLY A 27 10.22 -3.58 -7.57
CA GLY A 27 10.84 -4.83 -8.05
C GLY A 27 10.56 -6.02 -7.12
N SER A 28 10.49 -5.81 -5.81
CA SER A 28 10.16 -6.84 -4.80
C SER A 28 8.84 -6.62 -4.08
N GLY A 29 8.14 -5.53 -4.40
CA GLY A 29 6.90 -5.16 -3.74
C GLY A 29 6.55 -3.70 -4.00
N TYR A 30 5.91 -3.01 -3.06
CA TYR A 30 5.26 -1.72 -3.30
C TYR A 30 5.63 -0.65 -2.28
N LEU A 31 6.00 0.54 -2.76
CA LEU A 31 6.12 1.75 -1.96
C LEU A 31 4.83 2.56 -2.10
N ILE A 32 4.21 2.92 -0.97
CA ILE A 32 2.98 3.72 -0.93
C ILE A 32 3.23 5.01 -0.15
N ARG A 33 3.12 6.16 -0.83
CA ARG A 33 3.23 7.50 -0.22
C ARG A 33 1.88 7.93 0.35
N LEU A 34 1.64 7.58 1.60
CA LEU A 34 0.39 7.87 2.33
C LEU A 34 0.12 9.37 2.47
N GLU A 35 1.17 10.20 2.45
CA GLU A 35 1.08 11.66 2.50
C GLU A 35 0.67 12.31 1.16
N ALA A 36 0.64 11.57 0.05
CA ALA A 36 0.31 12.12 -1.27
C ALA A 36 -1.18 12.56 -1.39
N TRP A 37 -2.04 12.08 -0.48
CA TRP A 37 -3.47 12.41 -0.44
C TRP A 37 -3.91 12.74 0.99
N SER A 38 -4.88 13.63 1.15
CA SER A 38 -5.44 13.97 2.48
C SER A 38 -6.17 12.79 3.15
N PHE A 39 -6.69 11.84 2.36
CA PHE A 39 -7.45 10.68 2.85
C PHE A 39 -6.97 9.37 2.19
N PRO A 40 -5.72 8.94 2.41
CA PRO A 40 -5.11 7.85 1.67
C PRO A 40 -5.87 6.54 1.86
N ILE A 41 -6.31 6.25 3.09
CA ILE A 41 -7.06 5.04 3.41
C ILE A 41 -8.44 4.99 2.73
N LEU A 42 -9.12 6.14 2.63
CA LEU A 42 -10.40 6.21 1.92
C LEU A 42 -10.22 5.98 0.42
N ARG A 43 -9.14 6.53 -0.15
CA ARG A 43 -8.79 6.31 -1.56
C ARG A 43 -8.48 4.83 -1.83
N LEU A 44 -7.60 4.21 -1.05
CA LEU A 44 -7.31 2.76 -1.12
C LEU A 44 -8.57 1.92 -0.95
N LYS A 45 -9.53 2.36 -0.12
CA LYS A 45 -10.82 1.68 0.02
C LYS A 45 -11.63 1.68 -1.28
N ARG A 46 -11.67 2.81 -1.98
CA ARG A 46 -12.39 2.95 -3.26
C ARG A 46 -11.72 2.17 -4.38
N LEU A 47 -10.39 2.05 -4.34
CA LEU A 47 -9.60 1.26 -5.29
C LEU A 47 -9.72 -0.26 -5.07
N GLY A 48 -10.33 -0.71 -3.97
CA GLY A 48 -10.57 -2.12 -3.72
C GLY A 48 -9.59 -2.80 -2.77
N LEU A 49 -8.59 -2.09 -2.22
CA LEU A 49 -7.59 -2.67 -1.32
C LEU A 49 -8.25 -3.34 -0.11
N SER A 50 -7.84 -4.54 0.28
CA SER A 50 -8.54 -5.34 1.28
C SER A 50 -8.71 -4.64 2.63
N LYS A 51 -9.73 -5.07 3.39
CA LYS A 51 -9.96 -4.57 4.76
C LYS A 51 -8.77 -4.86 5.68
N ALA A 52 -8.08 -5.98 5.49
CA ALA A 52 -6.93 -6.36 6.30
C ALA A 52 -5.75 -5.41 6.06
N CYS A 53 -5.37 -5.17 4.79
CA CYS A 53 -4.30 -4.25 4.44
C CYS A 53 -4.63 -2.82 4.89
N ARG A 54 -5.86 -2.33 4.66
CA ARG A 54 -6.28 -1.01 5.16
C ARG A 54 -6.21 -0.89 6.69
N ARG A 55 -6.52 -1.95 7.45
CA ARG A 55 -6.40 -1.95 8.91
C ARG A 55 -4.94 -1.86 9.37
N LEU A 56 -4.05 -2.58 8.69
CA LEU A 56 -2.61 -2.46 8.92
C LEU A 56 -2.15 -1.01 8.73
N LEU A 57 -2.44 -0.42 7.58
CA LEU A 57 -2.04 0.95 7.26
C LEU A 57 -2.58 1.96 8.28
N VAL A 58 -3.86 1.84 8.67
CA VAL A 58 -4.46 2.69 9.72
C VAL A 58 -3.72 2.54 11.05
N ALA A 59 -3.38 1.32 11.45
CA ALA A 59 -2.66 1.09 12.70
C ALA A 59 -1.27 1.74 12.67
N LEU A 60 -0.54 1.59 11.55
CA LEU A 60 0.80 2.15 11.40
C LEU A 60 0.78 3.69 11.33
N ILE A 61 -0.14 4.29 10.56
CA ILE A 61 -0.30 5.75 10.51
C ILE A 61 -0.60 6.30 11.90
N ARG A 62 -1.54 5.68 12.64
CA ARG A 62 -1.94 6.19 13.96
C ARG A 62 -0.87 6.02 15.03
N ARG A 63 -0.12 4.92 14.98
CA ARG A 63 0.86 4.58 16.01
C ARG A 63 2.22 5.23 15.78
N TYR A 64 2.59 5.43 14.51
CA TYR A 64 3.94 5.84 14.14
C TYR A 64 3.99 7.07 13.21
N ALA A 65 2.84 7.65 12.85
CA ALA A 65 2.75 8.81 11.96
C ALA A 65 3.49 8.62 10.63
N ILE A 66 3.47 7.41 10.08
CA ILE A 66 4.17 7.10 8.83
C ILE A 66 3.58 7.87 7.63
N GLY A 67 4.45 8.52 6.85
CA GLY A 67 4.10 9.15 5.57
C GLY A 67 4.31 8.24 4.37
N ILE A 68 5.11 7.19 4.51
CA ILE A 68 5.45 6.20 3.48
C ILE A 68 5.48 4.81 4.12
N ILE A 69 5.03 3.80 3.38
CA ILE A 69 5.24 2.39 3.72
C ILE A 69 5.84 1.67 2.53
N HIS A 70 6.81 0.79 2.80
CA HIS A 70 7.31 -0.17 1.83
C HIS A 70 6.85 -1.56 2.25
N LEU A 71 6.24 -2.24 1.30
CA LEU A 71 5.70 -3.57 1.42
C LEU A 71 6.57 -4.49 0.56
N ASP A 72 7.44 -5.28 1.18
CA ASP A 72 8.49 -6.04 0.49
C ASP A 72 8.29 -7.55 0.67
N ALA A 73 8.31 -8.31 -0.43
CA ALA A 73 8.23 -9.76 -0.42
C ALA A 73 9.49 -10.44 0.17
N PHE A 74 10.63 -9.75 0.17
CA PHE A 74 11.88 -10.24 0.76
C PHE A 74 12.17 -9.62 2.14
N GLY A 75 11.26 -8.79 2.66
CA GLY A 75 11.39 -8.14 3.96
C GLY A 75 11.25 -9.11 5.12
N GLU A 76 11.78 -8.72 6.29
CA GLU A 76 11.55 -9.47 7.51
C GLU A 76 10.08 -9.43 7.92
N VAL A 77 9.55 -10.59 8.33
CA VAL A 77 8.19 -10.67 8.89
C VAL A 77 8.18 -10.01 10.27
N LEU A 78 7.45 -8.90 10.38
CA LEU A 78 7.31 -8.20 11.64
C LEU A 78 6.43 -9.01 12.62
N PRO A 79 6.92 -9.31 13.84
CA PRO A 79 6.13 -10.02 14.83
C PRO A 79 4.84 -9.26 15.19
N GLY A 80 3.71 -9.96 15.23
CA GLY A 80 2.41 -9.38 15.60
C GLY A 80 1.69 -8.63 14.47
N PHE A 81 2.22 -8.67 13.25
CA PHE A 81 1.55 -8.18 12.05
C PHE A 81 1.04 -9.33 11.19
N ALA A 82 -0.06 -9.10 10.47
CA ALA A 82 -0.52 -10.05 9.48
C ALA A 82 0.50 -10.12 8.35
N THR A 83 0.97 -11.33 8.02
CA THR A 83 1.63 -11.59 6.75
C THR A 83 0.57 -11.68 5.67
N PHE A 84 0.83 -11.06 4.54
CA PHE A 84 -0.02 -11.19 3.36
C PHE A 84 0.66 -12.22 2.46
N ASP A 85 -0.07 -13.24 2.01
CA ASP A 85 0.41 -14.16 0.98
C ASP A 85 0.17 -13.46 -0.38
N TRP A 86 1.17 -12.69 -0.79
CA TRP A 86 1.28 -11.97 -2.05
C TRP A 86 2.37 -12.56 -2.93
#